data_AF-A0A803PCK7-F1
#
_entry.id   AF-A0A803PCK7-F1
#
_cell.length_a   1.000
_cell.length_b   1.000
_cell.length_c   1.000
_cell.angle_alpha   90.00
_cell.angle_beta   90.00
_cell.angle_gamma   90.00
#
_symmetry.space_group_name_H-M   'P 1'
#
loop_
_entity.id
_entity.type
_entity.pdbx_description
1 polymer ?
#
loop_
_entity_poly.entity_id
_entity_poly.type
_entity_poly.pdbx_seq_one_letter_code
_entity_poly.pdbx_strand_id
1 'polypeptide(L)'
;MRASQCIPCGDALASLWFPNLDAYEFVDPCYKKEAFEATYAKGIAPMPSPDEWENEGKNPILPLSKTVLPGRPKKSRNREVNEPPACATKLRKTPQTNQCSNCKQRGHIKTSCKNQKVTQDPPTEKKRKGRPPKKNPDPETVKRN
;
A
#
# COMPACT_ATOMS: atom_id res chain seq x y z
N MET A 1 -31.99 -10.48 34.48
CA MET A 1 -30.63 -10.54 33.90
C MET A 1 -30.07 -9.13 33.96
N ARG A 2 -29.19 -8.83 34.93
CA ARG A 2 -28.55 -7.51 34.99
C ARG A 2 -27.48 -7.47 33.90
N ALA A 3 -27.49 -6.44 33.06
CA ALA A 3 -26.39 -6.19 32.15
C ALA A 3 -25.15 -5.89 33.01
N SER A 4 -24.21 -6.82 33.05
CA SER A 4 -22.89 -6.61 33.66
C SER A 4 -22.21 -5.51 32.85
N GLN A 5 -21.96 -4.38 33.48
CA GLN A 5 -21.41 -3.21 32.82
C GLN A 5 -19.90 -3.36 32.84
N CYS A 6 -19.33 -3.92 31.77
CA CYS A 6 -17.89 -4.10 31.59
C CYS A 6 -17.12 -2.80 31.87
N ILE A 7 -15.79 -2.91 32.09
CA ILE A 7 -14.87 -1.77 32.20
C ILE A 7 -15.24 -0.67 31.17
N PRO A 8 -15.41 0.60 31.60
CA PRO A 8 -15.88 1.66 30.72
C PRO A 8 -15.00 1.79 29.47
N CYS A 9 -15.64 1.99 28.31
CA CYS A 9 -14.93 2.24 27.06
C CYS A 9 -14.24 3.61 27.08
N GLY A 10 -13.34 3.86 26.11
CA GLY A 10 -12.63 5.13 26.00
C GLY A 10 -13.55 6.36 25.96
N ASP A 11 -14.69 6.25 25.26
CA ASP A 11 -15.67 7.34 25.18
C ASP A 11 -16.40 7.58 26.50
N ALA A 12 -16.68 6.51 27.26
CA ALA A 12 -17.27 6.62 28.59
C ALA A 12 -16.27 7.26 29.58
N LEU A 13 -14.99 6.86 29.53
CA LEU A 13 -13.93 7.49 30.33
C LEU A 13 -13.76 8.97 30.00
N ALA A 14 -13.80 9.34 28.71
CA ALA A 14 -13.75 10.74 28.29
C ALA A 14 -14.95 11.54 28.81
N SER A 15 -16.15 10.95 28.79
CA SER A 15 -17.37 11.58 29.31
C SER A 15 -17.35 11.74 30.84
N LEU A 16 -16.68 10.84 31.56
CA LEU A 16 -16.47 10.92 33.01
C LEU A 16 -15.41 11.96 33.41
N TRP A 17 -14.44 12.21 32.51
CA TRP A 17 -13.36 13.15 32.77
C TRP A 17 -13.85 14.61 32.85
N PHE A 18 -14.78 15.03 31.98
CA PHE A 18 -15.33 16.38 31.99
C PHE A 18 -15.94 16.82 33.34
N PRO A 19 -16.77 16.01 34.01
CA PRO A 19 -17.29 16.33 35.35
C PRO A 19 -16.32 16.01 36.51
N ASN A 20 -15.09 15.56 36.26
CA ASN A 20 -14.16 15.04 37.29
C ASN A 20 -14.76 13.89 38.13
N LEU A 21 -15.47 12.96 37.48
CA LEU A 21 -15.97 11.76 38.14
C LEU A 21 -14.88 10.69 38.19
N ASP A 22 -14.85 9.92 39.27
CA ASP A 22 -13.91 8.81 39.40
C ASP A 22 -14.36 7.63 38.52
N ALA A 23 -13.50 7.22 37.59
CA ALA A 23 -13.76 6.11 36.69
C ALA A 23 -13.93 4.77 37.43
N TYR A 24 -13.28 4.60 38.60
CA TYR A 24 -13.34 3.35 39.36
C TYR A 24 -14.72 3.08 39.97
N GLU A 25 -15.55 4.11 40.18
CA GLU A 25 -16.91 3.95 40.67
C GLU A 25 -17.85 3.32 39.62
N PHE A 26 -17.54 3.50 38.34
CA PHE A 26 -18.34 3.01 37.21
C PHE A 26 -17.91 1.63 36.69
N VAL A 27 -16.88 1.02 37.30
CA VAL A 27 -16.44 -0.33 36.97
C VAL A 27 -17.38 -1.36 37.63
N ASP A 28 -17.72 -2.43 36.91
CA ASP A 28 -18.54 -3.53 37.46
C ASP A 28 -17.97 -4.03 38.80
N PRO A 29 -18.83 -4.30 39.80
CA PRO A 29 -18.41 -4.93 41.05
C PRO A 29 -17.56 -6.20 40.88
N CYS A 30 -17.72 -6.94 39.78
CA CYS A 30 -16.95 -8.16 39.52
C CYS A 30 -15.43 -7.93 39.38
N TYR A 31 -15.00 -6.71 39.07
CA TYR A 31 -13.58 -6.34 38.98
C TYR A 31 -13.05 -5.69 40.26
N LYS A 32 -13.88 -5.52 41.30
CA LYS A 32 -13.44 -4.96 42.57
C LYS A 32 -12.71 -6.00 43.41
N LYS A 33 -11.87 -5.51 44.32
CA LYS A 33 -11.10 -6.34 45.27
C LYS A 33 -12.00 -7.31 46.05
N GLU A 34 -13.19 -6.85 46.45
CA GLU A 34 -14.15 -7.67 47.19
C GLU A 34 -14.58 -8.92 46.41
N ALA A 35 -14.83 -8.79 45.09
CA ALA A 35 -15.17 -9.91 44.25
C ALA A 35 -13.99 -10.87 44.07
N PHE A 36 -12.77 -10.35 43.96
CA PHE A 36 -11.55 -11.15 43.94
C PHE A 36 -11.40 -11.94 45.25
N GLU A 37 -11.49 -11.28 46.40
CA GLU A 37 -11.41 -11.92 47.71
C GLU A 37 -12.51 -12.96 47.89
N ALA A 38 -13.76 -12.68 47.49
CA ALA A 38 -14.85 -13.65 47.56
C ALA A 38 -14.62 -14.88 46.65
N THR A 39 -14.03 -14.67 45.47
CA THR A 39 -13.73 -15.75 44.51
C THR A 39 -12.64 -16.68 45.05
N TYR A 40 -11.59 -16.11 45.64
CA TYR A 40 -10.44 -16.84 46.18
C TYR A 40 -10.53 -17.11 47.69
N ALA A 41 -11.63 -16.74 48.35
CA ALA A 41 -11.86 -17.01 49.77
C ALA A 41 -11.84 -18.53 50.05
N LYS A 42 -12.23 -19.32 49.06
CA LYS A 42 -12.12 -20.78 49.10
C LYS A 42 -10.73 -21.17 48.58
N GLY A 43 -10.07 -22.08 49.29
CA GLY A 43 -8.80 -22.64 48.84
C GLY A 43 -8.97 -23.32 47.47
N ILE A 44 -8.19 -22.89 46.48
CA ILE A 44 -8.06 -23.61 45.22
C ILE A 44 -7.18 -24.82 45.51
N ALA A 45 -7.76 -26.01 45.42
CA ALA A 45 -6.99 -27.23 45.56
C ALA A 45 -5.91 -27.26 44.45
N PRO A 46 -4.69 -27.69 44.76
CA PRO A 46 -3.68 -27.91 43.73
C PRO A 46 -4.21 -28.92 42.71
N MET A 47 -3.88 -28.71 41.44
CA MET A 47 -4.16 -29.71 40.42
C MET A 47 -3.32 -30.96 40.73
N PRO A 48 -3.91 -32.17 40.74
CA PRO A 48 -3.17 -33.41 40.96
C PRO A 48 -2.08 -33.60 39.89
N SER A 49 -1.08 -34.44 40.17
CA SER A 49 -0.02 -34.73 39.20
C SER A 49 -0.63 -35.32 37.91
N PRO A 50 -0.05 -35.11 36.72
CA PRO A 50 -0.48 -35.79 35.50
C PRO A 50 -0.62 -37.31 35.64
N ASP A 51 0.16 -37.92 36.54
CA ASP A 51 0.12 -39.37 36.84
C ASP A 51 -1.15 -39.79 37.60
N GLU A 52 -1.80 -38.86 38.30
CA GLU A 52 -3.00 -39.08 39.12
C GLU A 52 -4.30 -38.72 38.37
N TRP A 53 -4.20 -38.21 37.14
CA TRP A 53 -5.38 -37.88 36.35
C TRP A 53 -6.09 -39.15 35.89
N GLU A 54 -7.42 -39.19 36.06
CA GLU A 54 -8.25 -40.28 35.55
C GLU A 54 -8.09 -40.36 34.03
N ASN A 55 -7.31 -41.33 33.59
CA ASN A 55 -7.06 -41.58 32.18
C ASN A 55 -8.24 -42.39 31.65
N GLU A 56 -9.37 -41.72 31.40
CA GLU A 56 -10.60 -42.37 30.92
C GLU A 56 -10.44 -43.03 29.54
N GLY A 57 -9.28 -42.94 28.89
CA GLY A 57 -8.98 -43.53 27.58
C GLY A 57 -9.80 -42.94 26.43
N LYS A 58 -10.67 -41.97 26.71
CA LYS A 58 -11.71 -41.48 25.79
C LYS A 58 -11.28 -40.31 24.92
N ASN A 59 -10.20 -39.60 25.25
CA ASN A 59 -9.81 -38.37 24.55
C ASN A 59 -8.32 -38.35 24.21
N PRO A 60 -7.85 -39.11 23.22
CA PRO A 60 -6.57 -38.78 22.61
C PRO A 60 -6.68 -37.37 22.04
N ILE A 61 -5.87 -36.43 22.57
CA ILE A 61 -5.70 -35.12 21.96
C ILE A 61 -4.95 -35.36 20.65
N LEU A 62 -5.72 -35.62 19.60
CA LEU A 62 -5.15 -35.77 18.28
C LEU A 62 -4.64 -34.39 17.84
N PRO A 63 -3.45 -34.32 17.23
CA PRO A 63 -3.01 -33.08 16.62
C PRO A 63 -4.10 -32.63 15.64
N LEU A 64 -4.42 -31.33 15.67
CA LEU A 64 -5.29 -30.72 14.67
C LEU A 64 -4.80 -31.15 13.29
N SER A 65 -5.73 -31.54 12.42
CA SER A 65 -5.38 -31.88 11.04
C SER A 65 -4.65 -30.69 10.42
N LYS A 66 -3.49 -30.95 9.80
CA LYS A 66 -2.72 -29.90 9.13
C LYS A 66 -3.56 -29.38 7.96
N THR A 67 -4.27 -28.27 8.16
CA THR A 67 -4.90 -27.55 7.05
C THR A 67 -3.81 -26.82 6.28
N VAL A 68 -3.51 -27.28 5.07
CA VAL A 68 -2.72 -26.49 4.12
C VAL A 68 -3.60 -25.32 3.70
N LEU A 69 -3.40 -24.17 4.33
CA LEU A 69 -4.07 -22.95 3.90
C LEU A 69 -3.62 -22.64 2.47
N PRO A 70 -4.54 -22.21 1.57
CA PRO A 70 -4.17 -21.76 0.26
C PRO A 70 -3.14 -20.65 0.42
N GLY A 71 -1.93 -20.89 -0.10
CA GLY A 71 -0.86 -19.92 -0.06
C GLY A 71 -1.32 -18.61 -0.70
N ARG A 72 -0.69 -17.50 -0.30
CA ARG A 72 -1.03 -16.17 -0.81
C ARG A 72 -1.04 -16.18 -2.34
N PRO A 73 -2.14 -15.76 -2.99
CA PRO A 73 -2.20 -15.64 -4.44
C PRO A 73 -1.05 -14.76 -4.94
N LYS A 74 -0.39 -15.21 -6.00
CA LYS A 74 0.74 -14.48 -6.58
C LYS A 74 0.26 -13.11 -7.08
N LYS A 75 0.85 -12.03 -6.56
CA LYS A 75 0.44 -10.64 -6.85
C LYS A 75 0.61 -10.21 -8.32
N SER A 76 1.43 -10.92 -9.10
CA SER A 76 1.65 -10.63 -10.53
C SER A 76 1.82 -11.89 -11.36
N ARG A 77 1.23 -11.86 -12.56
CA ARG A 77 1.46 -12.85 -13.63
C ARG A 77 2.94 -12.89 -14.04
N ASN A 78 3.45 -14.07 -14.41
CA ASN A 78 4.73 -14.20 -15.10
C ASN A 78 4.59 -13.68 -16.54
N ARG A 79 5.45 -12.74 -16.93
CA ARG A 79 5.51 -12.23 -18.31
C ARG A 79 6.35 -13.15 -19.18
N GLU A 80 5.92 -13.32 -20.42
CA GLU A 80 6.72 -13.95 -21.47
C GLU A 80 7.83 -13.00 -21.95
N VAL A 81 8.86 -13.55 -22.60
CA VAL A 81 10.12 -12.84 -22.92
C VAL A 81 9.90 -11.58 -23.78
N ASN A 82 8.84 -11.54 -24.58
CA ASN A 82 8.55 -10.44 -25.50
C ASN A 82 7.56 -9.41 -24.95
N GLU A 83 7.00 -9.61 -23.75
CA GLU A 83 6.06 -8.65 -23.17
C GLU A 83 6.80 -7.43 -22.56
N PRO A 84 6.33 -6.20 -22.85
CA PRO A 84 6.87 -5.02 -22.20
C PRO A 84 6.57 -5.03 -20.68
N PRO A 85 7.46 -4.46 -19.84
CA PRO A 85 7.19 -4.36 -18.40
C PRO A 85 5.96 -3.47 -18.13
N ALA A 86 5.24 -3.69 -17.02
CA ALA A 86 3.99 -2.97 -16.69
C ALA A 86 4.14 -1.45 -16.72
N CYS A 87 5.32 -0.95 -16.36
CA CYS A 87 5.61 0.48 -16.30
C CYS A 87 6.33 1.00 -17.56
N ALA A 88 6.33 0.24 -18.67
CA ALA A 88 6.93 0.70 -19.91
C ALA A 88 6.09 1.84 -20.52
N THR A 89 6.52 3.07 -20.32
CA THR A 89 5.92 4.25 -20.95
C THR A 89 6.21 4.33 -22.46
N LYS A 90 7.15 3.50 -22.97
CA LYS A 90 7.59 3.52 -24.38
C LYS A 90 7.69 2.10 -24.92
N LEU A 91 7.16 1.87 -26.13
CA LEU A 91 7.36 0.62 -26.86
C LEU A 91 8.83 0.42 -27.22
N ARG A 92 9.26 -0.84 -27.35
CA ARG A 92 10.57 -1.19 -27.93
C ARG A 92 10.68 -0.53 -29.31
N LYS A 93 11.66 0.35 -29.49
CA LYS A 93 11.93 0.99 -30.78
C LYS A 93 12.63 -0.02 -31.68
N THR A 94 11.94 -0.48 -32.72
CA THR A 94 12.57 -1.17 -33.84
C THR A 94 13.54 -0.19 -34.50
N PRO A 95 14.80 -0.59 -34.82
CA PRO A 95 15.73 0.30 -35.49
C PRO A 95 15.16 0.74 -36.84
N GLN A 96 14.89 2.04 -36.98
CA GLN A 96 14.46 2.65 -38.23
C GLN A 96 15.68 3.14 -38.99
N THR A 97 15.83 2.75 -40.25
CA THR A 97 16.93 3.22 -41.11
C THR A 97 16.58 4.58 -41.71
N ASN A 98 17.45 5.56 -41.51
CA ASN A 98 17.23 6.92 -42.02
C ASN A 98 17.28 6.93 -43.56
N GLN A 99 16.37 7.68 -44.18
CA GLN A 99 16.35 7.94 -45.63
C GLN A 99 16.90 9.34 -45.91
N CYS A 100 17.84 9.46 -46.82
CA CYS A 100 18.47 10.72 -47.18
C CYS A 100 17.49 11.64 -47.93
N SER A 101 17.29 12.87 -47.47
CA SER A 101 16.38 13.82 -48.14
C SER A 101 16.93 14.40 -49.44
N ASN A 102 18.23 14.25 -49.74
CA ASN A 102 18.83 14.68 -51.01
C ASN A 102 18.63 13.62 -52.11
N CYS A 103 19.07 12.38 -51.86
CA CYS A 103 19.05 11.30 -52.87
C CYS A 103 17.98 10.23 -52.64
N LYS A 104 17.18 10.33 -51.57
CA LYS A 104 16.12 9.38 -51.19
C LYS A 104 16.60 7.94 -50.91
N GLN A 105 17.90 7.71 -50.76
CA GLN A 105 18.46 6.39 -50.42
C GLN A 105 18.53 6.16 -48.90
N ARG A 106 18.40 4.90 -48.46
CA ARG A 106 18.43 4.52 -47.03
C ARG A 106 19.86 4.29 -46.54
N GLY A 107 20.11 4.52 -45.26
CA GLY A 107 21.39 4.22 -44.60
C GLY A 107 22.30 5.42 -44.34
N HIS A 108 21.94 6.62 -44.80
CA HIS A 108 22.67 7.85 -44.50
C HIS A 108 21.74 9.06 -44.44
N ILE A 109 22.20 10.12 -43.79
CA ILE A 109 21.47 11.39 -43.64
C ILE A 109 22.00 12.38 -44.69
N LYS A 110 21.21 13.40 -45.06
CA LYS A 110 21.57 14.43 -46.07
C LYS A 110 22.98 15.02 -45.88
N THR A 111 23.43 15.18 -44.65
CA THR A 111 24.76 15.72 -44.30
C THR A 111 25.91 14.81 -44.73
N SER A 112 25.70 13.51 -44.77
CA SER A 112 26.68 12.49 -45.16
C SER A 112 26.50 12.03 -46.61
N CYS A 113 25.60 12.68 -47.37
CA CYS A 113 25.33 12.30 -48.75
C CYS A 113 26.47 12.74 -49.69
N LYS A 114 27.05 11.78 -50.42
CA LYS A 114 28.10 12.03 -51.42
C LYS A 114 27.55 12.48 -52.78
N ASN A 115 26.23 12.44 -52.98
CA ASN A 115 25.58 12.86 -54.22
C ASN A 115 25.46 14.39 -54.28
N GLN A 116 25.48 14.93 -55.51
CA GLN A 116 25.32 16.38 -55.74
C GLN A 116 24.03 16.90 -55.10
N LYS A 117 24.07 18.12 -54.55
CA LYS A 117 22.92 18.73 -53.89
C LYS A 117 21.88 19.10 -54.94
N VAL A 118 20.71 18.46 -54.90
CA VAL A 118 19.58 18.89 -55.70
C VAL A 118 19.03 20.17 -55.08
N THR A 119 19.18 21.31 -55.78
CA THR A 119 18.60 22.59 -55.38
C THR A 119 17.09 22.51 -55.58
N GLN A 120 16.34 22.45 -54.49
CA GLN A 120 14.89 22.71 -54.51
C GLN A 120 14.67 24.11 -53.93
N ASP A 121 13.69 24.83 -54.48
CA ASP A 121 13.30 26.19 -54.12
C ASP A 121 13.12 26.37 -52.60
N PRO A 122 13.39 27.58 -52.05
CA PRO A 122 13.47 27.78 -50.61
C PRO A 122 12.14 27.44 -49.91
N PRO A 123 12.17 26.65 -48.82
CA PRO A 123 10.98 26.39 -48.03
C PRO A 123 10.47 27.69 -47.39
N THR A 124 9.19 28.01 -47.60
CA THR A 124 8.48 29.10 -46.90
C THR A 124 8.74 29.04 -45.38
N GLU A 125 9.21 30.14 -44.80
CA GLU A 125 9.54 30.23 -43.37
C GLU A 125 8.35 29.80 -42.48
N LYS A 126 8.54 28.72 -41.72
CA LYS A 126 7.56 28.31 -40.71
C LYS A 126 7.71 29.20 -39.48
N LYS A 127 6.70 30.03 -39.22
CA LYS A 127 6.60 30.84 -37.98
C LYS A 127 6.78 29.95 -36.74
N ARG A 128 7.69 30.35 -35.84
CA ARG A 128 7.86 29.71 -34.53
C ARG A 128 6.56 29.85 -33.74
N LYS A 129 5.86 28.75 -33.52
CA LYS A 129 4.67 28.73 -32.66
C LYS A 129 5.13 28.71 -31.20
N GLY A 130 5.13 29.87 -30.55
CA GLY A 130 5.35 30.03 -29.11
C GLY A 130 4.38 31.04 -28.53
N ARG A 131 4.06 30.92 -27.23
CA ARG A 131 3.19 31.88 -26.52
C ARG A 131 3.92 33.24 -26.43
N PRO A 132 3.27 34.35 -26.82
CA PRO A 132 3.89 35.67 -26.70
C PRO A 132 4.15 36.06 -25.23
N PRO A 133 5.23 36.80 -24.94
CA PRO A 133 5.58 37.21 -23.58
C PRO A 133 4.54 38.19 -22.99
N LYS A 134 4.24 38.06 -21.69
CA LYS A 134 3.31 38.95 -20.97
C LYS A 134 3.99 40.31 -20.72
N LYS A 135 3.29 41.41 -21.06
CA LYS A 135 3.81 42.78 -20.95
C LYS A 135 3.75 43.39 -19.54
N ASN A 136 2.97 42.82 -18.63
CA ASN A 136 2.92 43.20 -17.20
C ASN A 136 2.82 41.94 -16.34
N PRO A 137 3.91 41.49 -15.71
CA PRO A 137 3.88 40.40 -14.75
C PRO A 137 3.40 40.89 -13.38
N ASP A 138 2.55 40.10 -12.72
CA ASP A 138 2.14 40.34 -11.33
C ASP A 138 3.35 40.25 -10.38
N PRO A 139 3.47 41.08 -9.32
CA PRO A 139 4.60 41.06 -8.39
C PRO A 139 4.89 39.68 -7.75
N GLU A 140 3.91 38.79 -7.64
CA GLU A 140 4.14 37.39 -7.21
C GLU A 140 4.92 36.56 -8.25
N THR A 141 4.80 36.91 -9.54
CA THR A 141 5.44 36.16 -10.64
C THR A 141 6.93 36.48 -10.81
N VAL A 142 7.41 37.61 -10.27
CA VAL A 142 8.82 38.04 -10.38
C VAL A 142 9.70 37.38 -9.32
N LYS A 143 9.16 37.03 -8.15
CA LYS A 143 9.91 36.43 -7.03
C LYS A 143 10.25 34.94 -7.18
N ARG A 144 9.85 34.31 -8.29
CA ARG A 144 10.01 32.86 -8.50
C ARG A 144 11.17 32.48 -9.44
N ASN A 145 11.97 33.45 -9.87
CA ASN A 145 13.18 33.26 -10.68
C ASN A 145 14.41 33.78 -9.94
#